data_AF-A0A920MGE1-F1
#
_entry.id   AF-A0A920MGE1-F1
#
_cell.length_a   1.000
_cell.length_b   1.000
_cell.length_c   1.000
_cell.angle_alpha   90.00
_cell.angle_beta   90.00
_cell.angle_gamma   90.00
#
_symmetry.space_group_name_H-M   'P 1'
#
loop_
_entity.id
_entity.type
_entity.pdbx_description
1 polymer ?
#
loop_
_entity_poly.entity_id
_entity_poly.type
_entity_poly.pdbx_seq_one_letter_code
_entity_poly.pdbx_strand_id
1 'polypeptide(L)'
;MLKNKWFYSSIFIILFPIFLFVNLQNNTENSSNQSTNLDEVSNQEMEKVIELNPDIMPMRIALANRYFEAFDYSSALPHFMYVAENSNDIDLKSLSLSQIGWMVYESGDINTSLNYINEALRISPKSLLAETYKGIILIQQIDTRDEGILILNSLRNNPSLSEEDLSIIEEILEIYES
;
A
#
# COMPACT_ATOMS: atom_id res chain seq x y z
N MET A 1 56.24 -1.03 -36.62
CA MET A 1 54.86 -1.60 -36.54
C MET A 1 54.24 -1.16 -35.23
N LEU A 2 52.97 -0.76 -35.30
CA LEU A 2 52.28 0.13 -34.37
C LEU A 2 52.18 -0.43 -32.94
N LYS A 3 52.79 0.26 -31.99
CA LYS A 3 52.30 0.34 -30.61
C LYS A 3 51.78 1.75 -30.43
N ASN A 4 50.45 1.88 -30.39
CA ASN A 4 49.66 2.96 -29.78
C ASN A 4 48.29 3.04 -30.45
N LYS A 5 47.22 3.07 -29.63
CA LYS A 5 46.38 4.28 -29.42
C LYS A 5 44.97 4.00 -28.91
N TRP A 6 44.53 2.75 -28.78
CA TRP A 6 43.10 2.47 -28.54
C TRP A 6 42.74 1.75 -27.25
N PHE A 7 43.68 1.47 -26.34
CA PHE A 7 43.32 0.71 -25.13
C PHE A 7 43.06 1.57 -23.89
N TYR A 8 43.79 2.68 -23.72
CA TYR A 8 43.65 3.50 -22.51
C TYR A 8 42.59 4.61 -22.61
N SER A 9 42.11 4.93 -23.81
CA SER A 9 40.96 5.86 -23.94
C SER A 9 39.61 5.17 -23.68
N SER A 10 39.53 3.84 -23.79
CA SER A 10 38.34 3.06 -23.43
C SER A 10 38.18 2.87 -21.91
N ILE A 11 39.26 2.97 -21.14
CA ILE A 11 39.23 2.86 -19.68
C ILE A 11 38.47 4.04 -19.03
N PHE A 12 38.42 5.21 -19.68
CA PHE A 12 37.72 6.37 -19.15
C PHE A 12 36.18 6.31 -19.35
N ILE A 13 35.70 5.57 -20.36
CA ILE A 13 34.25 5.34 -20.58
C ILE A 13 33.70 4.30 -19.59
N ILE A 14 34.55 3.42 -19.05
CA ILE A 14 34.16 2.38 -18.10
C ILE A 14 34.11 2.91 -16.65
N LEU A 15 34.87 3.95 -16.31
CA LEU A 15 34.90 4.52 -14.95
C LEU A 15 33.77 5.51 -14.65
N PHE A 16 33.20 6.15 -15.67
CA PHE A 16 32.06 7.08 -15.53
C PHE A 16 30.76 6.39 -15.04
N PRO A 17 30.36 5.20 -15.54
CA PRO A 17 29.21 4.48 -14.98
C PRO A 17 29.48 3.91 -13.58
N ILE A 18 30.74 3.59 -13.23
CA ILE A 18 31.10 3.12 -11.89
C ILE A 18 30.97 4.27 -10.86
N PHE A 19 31.29 5.51 -11.23
CA PHE A 19 31.08 6.68 -10.37
C PHE A 19 29.59 7.01 -10.17
N LEU A 20 28.73 6.80 -11.18
CA LEU A 20 27.27 6.86 -11.03
C LEU A 20 26.73 5.73 -10.14
N PHE A 21 27.27 4.51 -10.28
CA PHE A 21 26.89 3.34 -9.49
C PHE A 21 27.21 3.52 -7.99
N VAL A 22 28.38 4.11 -7.66
CA VAL A 22 28.78 4.38 -6.27
C VAL A 22 27.97 5.52 -5.64
N ASN A 23 27.57 6.56 -6.40
CA ASN A 23 26.73 7.65 -5.86
C ASN A 23 25.23 7.27 -5.75
N LEU A 24 24.74 6.33 -6.56
CA LEU A 24 23.39 5.75 -6.39
C LEU A 24 23.30 4.85 -5.15
N GLN A 25 24.40 4.16 -4.79
CA GLN A 25 24.45 3.30 -3.59
C GLN A 25 24.45 4.09 -2.27
N ASN A 26 24.94 5.33 -2.25
CA ASN A 26 25.07 6.10 -1.01
C ASN A 26 23.86 6.98 -0.65
N ASN A 27 22.86 7.11 -1.52
CA ASN A 27 21.72 8.04 -1.32
C ASN A 27 20.35 7.36 -1.13
N THR A 28 20.31 6.05 -0.94
CA THR A 28 19.08 5.34 -0.52
C THR A 28 19.28 4.51 0.76
N GLU A 29 20.41 4.69 1.45
CA GLU A 29 20.56 4.31 2.86
C GLU A 29 19.77 5.27 3.75
N ASN A 30 18.45 5.12 3.78
CA ASN A 30 17.64 5.19 5.00
C ASN A 30 16.15 5.03 4.68
N SER A 31 15.55 4.00 5.30
CA SER A 31 14.10 3.70 5.36
C SER A 31 13.55 2.69 4.35
N SER A 32 13.92 1.41 4.50
CA SER A 32 12.94 0.29 4.52
C SER A 32 13.66 -1.04 4.74
N ASN A 33 13.17 -1.83 5.69
CA ASN A 33 13.64 -3.19 5.91
C ASN A 33 13.26 -4.06 4.69
N GLN A 34 14.26 -4.51 3.93
CA GLN A 34 14.20 -5.56 2.89
C GLN A 34 12.93 -5.61 2.02
N SER A 35 12.54 -4.49 1.39
CA SER A 35 11.63 -4.59 0.25
C SER A 35 12.42 -5.04 -0.97
N THR A 36 12.17 -6.26 -1.46
CA THR A 36 12.64 -6.66 -2.79
C THR A 36 11.91 -5.76 -3.78
N ASN A 37 12.63 -5.06 -4.67
CA ASN A 37 11.96 -4.29 -5.73
C ASN A 37 11.21 -5.30 -6.64
N LEU A 38 9.88 -5.17 -6.73
CA LEU A 38 9.00 -6.04 -7.51
C LEU A 38 8.45 -5.34 -8.77
N ASP A 39 8.92 -4.13 -9.07
CA ASP A 39 8.40 -3.29 -10.15
C ASP A 39 8.59 -3.97 -11.53
N GLU A 40 9.69 -4.70 -11.69
CA GLU A 40 10.02 -5.45 -12.91
C GLU A 40 9.44 -6.87 -12.92
N VAL A 41 8.88 -7.35 -11.81
CA VAL A 41 8.29 -8.70 -11.71
C VAL A 41 6.83 -8.64 -12.16
N SER A 42 6.42 -9.50 -13.08
CA SER A 42 5.03 -9.55 -13.53
C SER A 42 4.09 -10.14 -12.48
N ASN A 43 2.80 -9.79 -12.53
CA ASN A 43 1.79 -10.40 -11.65
C ASN A 43 1.79 -11.93 -11.80
N GLN A 44 1.95 -12.46 -13.03
CA GLN A 44 1.97 -13.90 -13.28
C GLN A 44 3.19 -14.60 -12.65
N GLU A 45 4.33 -13.91 -12.56
CA GLU A 45 5.51 -14.46 -11.88
C GLU A 45 5.31 -14.45 -10.37
N MET A 46 4.75 -13.37 -9.80
CA MET A 46 4.40 -13.31 -8.38
C MET A 46 3.39 -14.41 -8.01
N GLU A 47 2.36 -14.63 -8.83
CA GLU A 47 1.39 -15.70 -8.65
C GLU A 47 2.04 -17.08 -8.58
N LYS A 48 2.95 -17.39 -9.52
CA LYS A 48 3.69 -18.67 -9.51
C LYS A 48 4.55 -18.83 -8.26
N VAL A 49 5.18 -17.75 -7.78
CA VAL A 49 5.97 -17.80 -6.56
C VAL A 49 5.08 -18.04 -5.33
N ILE A 50 3.92 -17.38 -5.27
CA ILE A 50 2.94 -17.52 -4.20
C ILE A 50 2.30 -18.92 -4.22
N GLU A 51 2.04 -19.50 -5.39
CA GLU A 51 1.54 -20.87 -5.52
C GLU A 51 2.51 -21.89 -4.92
N LEU A 52 3.82 -21.68 -5.12
CA LEU A 52 4.86 -22.53 -4.56
C LEU A 52 5.13 -22.26 -3.07
N ASN A 53 4.95 -21.01 -2.62
CA ASN A 53 5.23 -20.56 -1.26
C ASN A 53 4.12 -19.60 -0.78
N PRO A 54 2.98 -20.12 -0.29
CA PRO A 54 1.80 -19.30 -0.08
C PRO A 54 1.92 -18.32 1.10
N ASP A 55 2.87 -18.55 2.00
CA ASP A 55 3.07 -17.78 3.23
C ASP A 55 4.04 -16.60 3.10
N ILE A 56 4.44 -16.23 1.88
CA ILE A 56 5.21 -15.00 1.63
C ILE A 56 4.26 -13.80 1.68
N MET A 57 3.77 -13.48 2.89
CA MET A 57 2.73 -12.45 3.11
C MET A 57 3.06 -11.09 2.50
N PRO A 58 4.29 -10.55 2.59
CA PRO A 58 4.62 -9.26 1.98
C PRO A 58 4.47 -9.27 0.45
N MET A 59 4.89 -10.33 -0.23
CA MET A 59 4.73 -10.46 -1.69
C MET A 59 3.26 -10.61 -2.07
N ARG A 60 2.50 -11.38 -1.27
CA ARG A 60 1.06 -11.54 -1.46
C ARG A 60 0.32 -10.20 -1.31
N ILE A 61 0.68 -9.38 -0.33
CA ILE A 61 0.15 -8.01 -0.18
C ILE A 61 0.52 -7.13 -1.36
N ALA A 62 1.78 -7.16 -1.80
CA ALA A 62 2.20 -6.38 -2.97
C ALA A 62 1.40 -6.74 -4.22
N LEU A 63 1.14 -8.04 -4.45
CA LEU A 63 0.32 -8.50 -5.57
C LEU A 63 -1.14 -8.05 -5.41
N ALA A 64 -1.70 -8.20 -4.21
CA ALA A 64 -3.06 -7.79 -3.89
C ALA A 64 -3.28 -6.29 -4.13
N ASN A 65 -2.32 -5.45 -3.70
CA ASN A 65 -2.35 -4.01 -3.92
C ASN A 65 -2.32 -3.66 -5.42
N ARG A 66 -1.47 -4.33 -6.22
CA ARG A 66 -1.45 -4.11 -7.68
C ARG A 66 -2.78 -4.42 -8.35
N TYR A 67 -3.43 -5.52 -7.93
CA TYR A 67 -4.76 -5.85 -8.42
C TYR A 67 -5.82 -4.85 -7.95
N PHE A 68 -5.75 -4.43 -6.69
CA PHE A 68 -6.66 -3.45 -6.10
C PHE A 68 -6.57 -2.08 -6.80
N GLU A 69 -5.36 -1.56 -7.03
CA GLU A 69 -5.11 -0.31 -7.76
C GLU A 69 -5.59 -0.38 -9.22
N ALA A 70 -5.57 -1.57 -9.82
CA ALA A 70 -6.13 -1.83 -11.14
C ALA A 70 -7.65 -2.05 -11.14
N PHE A 71 -8.32 -1.91 -9.98
CA PHE A 71 -9.74 -2.23 -9.76
C PHE A 71 -10.12 -3.70 -10.08
N ASP A 72 -9.13 -4.60 -10.15
CA ASP A 72 -9.35 -6.04 -10.29
C ASP A 72 -9.57 -6.68 -8.91
N TYR A 73 -10.72 -6.35 -8.30
CA TYR A 73 -11.08 -6.87 -6.99
C TYR A 73 -11.27 -8.38 -6.97
N SER A 74 -11.62 -9.00 -8.12
CA SER A 74 -11.69 -10.45 -8.25
C SER A 74 -10.34 -11.13 -7.98
N SER A 75 -9.25 -10.55 -8.48
CA SER A 75 -7.90 -11.06 -8.24
C SER A 75 -7.35 -10.60 -6.89
N ALA A 76 -7.65 -9.37 -6.44
CA ALA A 76 -7.13 -8.84 -5.18
C ALA A 76 -7.68 -9.56 -3.93
N LEU A 77 -9.00 -9.79 -3.90
CA LEU A 77 -9.71 -10.33 -2.74
C LEU A 77 -9.13 -11.65 -2.19
N PRO A 78 -8.88 -12.71 -2.97
CA PRO A 78 -8.34 -13.96 -2.44
C PRO A 78 -6.96 -13.78 -1.78
N HIS A 79 -6.14 -12.83 -2.24
CA HIS A 79 -4.86 -12.56 -1.61
C HIS A 79 -5.01 -11.86 -0.27
N PHE A 80 -5.84 -10.82 -0.18
CA PHE A 80 -6.10 -10.15 1.10
C PHE A 80 -6.77 -11.07 2.11
N MET A 81 -7.75 -11.89 1.69
CA MET A 81 -8.39 -12.87 2.57
C MET A 81 -7.35 -13.85 3.16
N TYR A 82 -6.46 -14.38 2.32
CA TYR A 82 -5.42 -15.29 2.79
C TYR A 82 -4.53 -14.63 3.84
N VAL A 83 -4.11 -13.37 3.63
CA VAL A 83 -3.28 -12.65 4.62
C VAL A 83 -4.04 -12.38 5.92
N ALA A 84 -5.30 -11.95 5.83
CA ALA A 84 -6.16 -11.71 6.99
C ALA A 84 -6.32 -12.97 7.86
N GLU A 85 -6.46 -14.14 7.23
CA GLU A 85 -6.63 -15.42 7.91
C GLU A 85 -5.31 -16.00 8.45
N ASN A 86 -4.22 -15.94 7.68
CA ASN A 86 -3.03 -16.76 7.92
C ASN A 86 -1.80 -16.00 8.43
N SER A 87 -1.77 -14.66 8.33
CA SER A 87 -0.63 -13.89 8.84
C SER A 87 -0.51 -14.04 10.37
N ASN A 88 0.67 -13.80 10.93
CA ASN A 88 0.84 -13.54 12.37
C ASN A 88 1.18 -12.07 12.65
N ASP A 89 1.43 -11.31 11.58
CA ASP A 89 1.67 -9.89 11.62
C ASP A 89 0.34 -9.13 11.70
N ILE A 90 0.15 -8.42 12.80
CA ILE A 90 -1.08 -7.68 13.10
C ILE A 90 -1.28 -6.52 12.10
N ASP A 91 -0.20 -5.89 11.64
CA ASP A 91 -0.28 -4.76 10.72
C ASP A 91 -0.72 -5.25 9.33
N LEU A 92 -0.15 -6.37 8.85
CA LEU A 92 -0.60 -6.98 7.59
C LEU A 92 -2.04 -7.48 7.67
N LYS A 93 -2.48 -8.02 8.82
CA LYS A 93 -3.88 -8.40 9.02
C LYS A 93 -4.81 -7.20 9.00
N SER A 94 -4.47 -6.14 9.74
CA SER A 94 -5.28 -4.93 9.80
C SER A 94 -5.41 -4.30 8.41
N LEU A 95 -4.30 -4.18 7.68
CA LEU A 95 -4.30 -3.70 6.29
C LEU A 95 -5.20 -4.56 5.40
N SER A 96 -5.07 -5.88 5.47
CA SER A 96 -5.88 -6.79 4.63
C SER A 96 -7.36 -6.68 4.92
N LEU A 97 -7.74 -6.64 6.20
CA LEU A 97 -9.13 -6.44 6.62
C LEU A 97 -9.67 -5.09 6.16
N SER A 98 -8.87 -4.02 6.24
CA SER A 98 -9.24 -2.70 5.71
C SER A 98 -9.51 -2.74 4.21
N GLN A 99 -8.62 -3.38 3.44
CA GLN A 99 -8.78 -3.48 1.98
C GLN A 99 -9.99 -4.34 1.58
N ILE A 100 -10.24 -5.45 2.30
CA ILE A 100 -11.46 -6.24 2.12
C ILE A 100 -12.70 -5.38 2.40
N GLY A 101 -12.69 -4.63 3.51
CA GLY A 101 -13.77 -3.71 3.85
C GLY A 101 -14.03 -2.69 2.75
N TRP A 102 -12.99 -2.10 2.17
CA TRP A 102 -13.14 -1.15 1.06
C TRP A 102 -13.73 -1.79 -0.20
N MET A 103 -13.21 -2.94 -0.65
CA MET A 103 -13.76 -3.64 -1.81
C MET A 103 -15.23 -4.04 -1.61
N VAL A 104 -15.60 -4.44 -0.39
CA VAL A 104 -16.99 -4.77 -0.04
C VAL A 104 -17.87 -3.51 -0.05
N TYR A 105 -17.35 -2.37 0.42
CA TYR A 105 -18.04 -1.08 0.33
C TYR A 105 -18.34 -0.71 -1.12
N GLU A 106 -17.35 -0.79 -2.01
CA GLU A 106 -17.49 -0.52 -3.44
C GLU A 106 -18.50 -1.45 -4.13
N SER A 107 -18.70 -2.66 -3.59
CA SER A 107 -19.75 -3.58 -4.06
C SER A 107 -21.17 -3.24 -3.56
N GLY A 108 -21.30 -2.27 -2.65
CA GLY A 108 -22.57 -1.76 -2.10
C GLY A 108 -22.99 -2.37 -0.76
N ASP A 109 -22.23 -3.30 -0.18
CA ASP A 109 -22.55 -3.88 1.13
C ASP A 109 -21.85 -3.14 2.29
N ILE A 110 -22.44 -2.01 2.67
CA ILE A 110 -21.91 -1.12 3.72
C ILE A 110 -21.80 -1.84 5.07
N ASN A 111 -22.75 -2.71 5.41
CA ASN A 111 -22.75 -3.38 6.72
C ASN A 111 -21.60 -4.39 6.82
N THR A 112 -21.42 -5.22 5.79
CA THR A 112 -20.30 -6.18 5.76
C THR A 112 -18.97 -5.45 5.68
N SER A 113 -18.89 -4.35 4.92
CA SER A 113 -17.70 -3.49 4.89
C SER A 113 -17.32 -3.00 6.29
N LEU A 114 -18.25 -2.36 7.01
CA LEU A 114 -17.99 -1.85 8.35
C LEU A 114 -17.64 -2.95 9.35
N ASN A 115 -18.13 -4.18 9.18
CA ASN A 115 -17.70 -5.31 10.00
C ASN A 115 -16.20 -5.62 9.81
N TYR A 116 -15.71 -5.68 8.57
CA TYR A 116 -14.29 -5.86 8.28
C TYR A 116 -13.44 -4.69 8.79
N ILE A 117 -13.88 -3.45 8.57
CA ILE A 117 -13.16 -2.25 9.04
C ILE A 117 -13.10 -2.21 10.58
N ASN A 118 -14.20 -2.51 11.27
CA ASN A 118 -14.23 -2.54 12.74
C ASN A 118 -13.36 -3.67 13.29
N GLU A 119 -13.28 -4.81 12.61
CA GLU A 119 -12.36 -5.90 12.98
C GLU A 119 -10.89 -5.46 12.79
N ALA A 120 -10.57 -4.76 11.71
CA ALA A 120 -9.24 -4.18 11.48
C ALA A 120 -8.84 -3.21 12.61
N LEU A 121 -9.76 -2.36 13.05
CA LEU A 121 -9.58 -1.43 14.18
C LEU A 121 -9.55 -2.15 15.52
N ARG A 122 -10.25 -3.27 15.68
CA ARG A 122 -10.21 -4.08 16.92
C ARG A 122 -8.82 -4.67 17.15
N ILE A 123 -8.15 -5.14 16.09
CA ILE A 123 -6.81 -5.73 16.19
C ILE A 123 -5.70 -4.69 16.11
N SER A 124 -5.90 -3.59 15.40
CA SER A 124 -4.98 -2.44 15.34
C SER A 124 -5.75 -1.14 15.54
N PRO A 125 -5.96 -0.71 16.81
CA PRO A 125 -6.76 0.47 17.14
C PRO A 125 -6.21 1.81 16.64
N LYS A 126 -5.01 1.82 16.07
CA LYS A 126 -4.34 3.00 15.50
C LYS A 126 -4.11 2.88 13.99
N SER A 127 -4.80 1.95 13.34
CA SER A 127 -4.72 1.79 11.89
C SER A 127 -5.34 2.99 11.19
N LEU A 128 -4.49 3.91 10.72
CA LEU A 128 -4.90 5.11 10.00
C LEU A 128 -5.76 4.74 8.79
N LEU A 129 -5.38 3.72 8.03
CA LEU A 129 -6.13 3.25 6.88
C LEU A 129 -7.56 2.82 7.25
N ALA A 130 -7.70 2.01 8.31
CA ALA A 130 -9.01 1.53 8.74
C ALA A 130 -9.89 2.69 9.27
N GLU A 131 -9.29 3.62 10.01
CA GLU A 131 -10.00 4.79 10.55
C GLU A 131 -10.44 5.74 9.43
N THR A 132 -9.57 5.99 8.43
CA THR A 132 -9.88 6.77 7.23
C THR A 132 -11.03 6.14 6.46
N TYR A 133 -10.96 4.84 6.14
CA TYR A 133 -12.04 4.13 5.44
C TYR A 133 -13.35 4.18 6.21
N LYS A 134 -13.31 4.00 7.54
CA LYS A 134 -14.51 4.15 8.37
C LYS A 134 -15.11 5.56 8.25
N GLY A 135 -14.28 6.60 8.37
CA GLY A 135 -14.72 7.98 8.25
C GLY A 135 -15.37 8.26 6.89
N ILE A 136 -14.74 7.82 5.80
CA ILE A 136 -15.22 7.98 4.43
C ILE A 136 -16.53 7.22 4.20
N ILE A 137 -16.68 6.01 4.73
CA ILE A 137 -17.92 5.23 4.58
C ILE A 137 -19.07 5.91 5.33
N LEU A 138 -18.82 6.32 6.58
CA LEU A 138 -19.86 6.90 7.44
C LEU A 138 -20.31 8.29 6.97
N ILE A 139 -19.39 9.12 6.45
CA ILE A 139 -19.73 10.48 6.01
C ILE A 139 -20.69 10.49 4.80
N GLN A 140 -20.61 9.45 3.97
CA GLN A 140 -21.46 9.28 2.79
C GLN A 140 -22.90 8.87 3.13
N GLN A 141 -23.15 8.34 4.33
CA GLN A 141 -24.50 7.96 4.76
C GLN A 141 -25.14 9.08 5.57
N ILE A 142 -26.40 9.39 5.26
CA ILE A 142 -27.12 10.50 5.93
C ILE A 142 -27.20 10.31 7.45
N ASP A 143 -27.45 9.09 7.92
CA ASP A 143 -27.68 8.79 9.33
C ASP A 143 -26.38 8.76 10.17
N THR A 144 -25.23 8.52 9.53
CA THR A 144 -23.93 8.41 10.21
C THR A 144 -22.96 9.52 9.80
N ARG A 145 -23.44 10.53 9.08
CA ARG A 145 -22.58 11.57 8.50
C ARG A 145 -21.75 12.28 9.56
N ASP A 146 -22.39 12.67 10.66
CA ASP A 146 -21.75 13.39 11.76
C ASP A 146 -20.63 12.55 12.39
N GLU A 147 -20.81 11.23 12.52
CA GLU A 147 -19.75 10.33 12.98
C GLU A 147 -18.57 10.30 12.00
N GLY A 148 -18.85 10.25 10.70
CA GLY A 148 -17.81 10.33 9.66
C GLY A 148 -17.01 11.63 9.74
N ILE A 149 -17.69 12.78 9.88
CA ILE A 149 -17.08 14.10 10.05
C ILE A 149 -16.18 14.13 11.30
N LEU A 150 -16.65 13.58 12.43
CA LEU A 150 -15.88 13.54 13.66
C LEU A 150 -14.60 12.71 13.53
N ILE A 151 -14.68 11.55 12.88
CA ILE A 151 -13.53 10.68 12.63
C ILE A 151 -12.50 11.38 11.74
N LEU A 152 -12.94 11.92 10.60
CA LEU A 152 -12.06 12.58 9.64
C LEU A 152 -11.42 13.86 10.23
N ASN A 153 -12.15 14.64 11.03
CA ASN A 153 -11.58 15.79 11.76
C ASN A 153 -10.53 15.38 12.80
N SER A 154 -10.69 14.22 13.44
CA SER A 154 -9.68 13.67 14.36
C SER A 154 -8.39 13.32 13.59
N LEU A 155 -8.53 12.67 12.44
CA LEU A 155 -7.42 12.26 11.58
C LEU A 155 -6.65 13.45 10.99
N ARG A 156 -7.34 14.55 10.62
CA ARG A 156 -6.71 15.78 10.11
C ARG A 156 -5.60 16.32 11.02
N ASN A 157 -5.70 16.09 12.33
CA ASN A 157 -4.71 16.56 13.31
C ASN A 157 -3.64 15.51 13.65
N ASN A 158 -3.64 14.35 13.00
CA ASN A 158 -2.74 13.26 13.31
C ASN A 158 -1.38 13.46 12.59
N PRO A 159 -0.26 13.60 13.33
CA PRO A 159 1.06 13.87 12.73
C PRO A 159 1.65 12.68 11.96
N SER A 160 1.03 11.51 12.03
CA SER A 160 1.47 10.31 11.30
C SER A 160 0.79 10.14 9.94
N LEU A 161 -0.17 11.02 9.61
CA LEU A 161 -0.85 11.01 8.32
C LEU A 161 0.05 11.59 7.22
N SER A 162 0.01 11.01 6.02
CA SER A 162 0.76 11.54 4.89
C SER A 162 0.13 12.86 4.38
N GLU A 163 0.92 13.69 3.68
CA GLU A 163 0.39 14.92 3.08
C GLU A 163 -0.70 14.63 2.03
N GLU A 164 -0.58 13.53 1.29
CA GLU A 164 -1.56 13.08 0.31
C GLU A 164 -2.88 12.67 0.99
N ASP A 165 -2.81 11.81 2.01
CA ASP A 165 -3.99 11.40 2.77
C ASP A 165 -4.67 12.59 3.46
N LEU A 166 -3.88 13.53 4.00
CA LEU A 166 -4.40 14.76 4.61
C LEU A 166 -5.18 15.59 3.58
N SER A 167 -4.62 15.80 2.39
CA SER A 167 -5.29 16.54 1.31
C SER A 167 -6.62 15.90 0.91
N ILE A 168 -6.67 14.57 0.82
CA ILE A 168 -7.90 13.83 0.49
C ILE A 168 -8.94 14.03 1.60
N ILE A 169 -8.54 13.93 2.87
CA ILE A 169 -9.46 14.15 4.00
C ILE A 169 -10.01 15.58 4.00
N GLU A 170 -9.19 16.58 3.73
CA GLU A 170 -9.61 17.98 3.68
C GLU A 170 -10.62 18.24 2.55
N GLU A 171 -10.39 17.70 1.35
CA GLU A 171 -11.32 17.79 0.22
C GLU A 171 -12.68 17.15 0.55
N ILE A 172 -12.65 15.96 1.16
CA ILE A 172 -13.88 15.26 1.58
C ILE A 172 -14.64 16.09 2.62
N LEU A 173 -13.95 16.61 3.64
CA LEU A 173 -14.60 17.43 4.68
C LEU A 173 -15.23 18.71 4.08
N GLU A 174 -14.56 19.38 3.14
CA GLU A 174 -15.09 20.58 2.48
C GLU A 174 -16.44 20.30 1.79
N ILE A 175 -16.60 19.14 1.15
CA ILE A 175 -17.85 18.74 0.47
C ILE A 175 -19.01 18.55 1.46
N TYR A 176 -18.75 18.00 2.64
CA TYR A 176 -19.79 17.57 3.58
C TYR A 176 -20.04 18.55 4.73
N GLU A 177 -19.13 19.49 4.98
CA GLU A 177 -19.30 20.57 5.96
C GLU A 177 -19.95 21.83 5.35
N SER A 178 -20.01 21.95 4.01
CA SER A 178 -20.65 23.05 3.28
C SER A 178 -22.18 22.97 3.24
#